data_AF-A0A432IHB9-F1
#
_entry.id   AF-A0A432IHB9-F1
#
_cell.length_a   1.000
_cell.length_b   1.000
_cell.length_c   1.000
_cell.angle_alpha   90.00
_cell.angle_beta   90.00
_cell.angle_gamma   90.00
#
_symmetry.space_group_name_H-M   'P 1'
#
loop_
_entity.id
_entity.type
_entity.pdbx_description
1 polymer ?
#
loop_
_entity_poly.entity_id
_entity_poly.type
_entity_poly.pdbx_seq_one_letter_code
_entity_poly.pdbx_strand_id
1 'polypeptide(L)' 'VDNTDTALKEIEEKGVRLIDKVSRKGAENLNIGFLHPKSTFGVLTEICSK' A
#
# COMPACT_ATOMS: atom_id res chain seq x y z
N VAL A 1 -6.50 2.61 6.40
CA VAL A 1 -7.62 2.42 5.44
C VAL A 1 -8.50 1.28 5.93
N ASP A 2 -9.72 1.12 5.40
CA ASP A 2 -10.63 0.06 5.86
C ASP A 2 -10.24 -1.33 5.32
N ASN A 3 -9.77 -1.40 4.07
CA ASN A 3 -9.23 -2.61 3.47
C ASN A 3 -7.99 -2.28 2.62
N THR A 4 -6.86 -2.88 2.97
CA THR A 4 -5.57 -2.59 2.30
C THR A 4 -5.53 -3.10 0.86
N ASP A 5 -6.10 -4.26 0.55
CA ASP A 5 -6.13 -4.80 -0.82
C ASP A 5 -6.95 -3.93 -1.77
N THR A 6 -8.12 -3.46 -1.32
CA THR A 6 -8.95 -2.54 -2.11
C THR A 6 -8.22 -1.22 -2.33
N ALA A 7 -7.60 -0.67 -1.28
CA ALA A 7 -6.85 0.58 -1.38
C ALA A 7 -5.67 0.48 -2.35
N LEU A 8 -4.91 -0.62 -2.31
CA LEU A 8 -3.81 -0.86 -3.24
C LEU A 8 -4.29 -0.88 -4.70
N LYS A 9 -5.41 -1.58 -4.99
CA LYS A 9 -5.99 -1.59 -6.35
C LYS A 9 -6.39 -0.21 -6.83
N GLU A 10 -7.14 0.55 -6.03
CA GLU A 10 -7.55 1.91 -6.40
C GLU A 10 -6.36 2.83 -6.64
N ILE A 11 -5.28 2.64 -5.87
CA ILE A 11 -4.05 3.42 -6.00
C ILE A 11 -3.26 3.03 -7.25
N GLU A 12 -3.20 1.73 -7.59
CA GLU A 12 -2.61 1.24 -8.86
C GLU A 12 -3.38 1.79 -10.07
N GLU A 13 -4.73 1.78 -10.02
CA GLU A 13 -5.59 2.35 -11.07
C GLU A 13 -5.37 3.86 -11.28
N LYS A 14 -4.99 4.58 -10.22
CA LYS A 14 -4.61 6.00 -10.27
C LYS A 14 -3.17 6.24 -10.77
N GLY A 15 -2.46 5.18 -11.18
CA GLY A 15 -1.13 5.26 -11.77
C GLY A 15 0.01 5.35 -10.76
N VAL A 16 -0.25 5.10 -9.47
CA VAL A 16 0.80 5.03 -8.45
C VAL A 16 1.49 3.68 -8.54
N ARG A 17 2.83 3.71 -8.60
CA ARG A 17 3.62 2.48 -8.58
C ARG A 17 3.60 1.88 -7.18
N LEU A 18 3.15 0.64 -7.09
CA LEU A 18 3.17 -0.12 -5.85
C LEU A 18 4.48 -0.90 -5.70
N ILE A 19 4.89 -1.14 -4.45
CA ILE A 19 5.83 -2.21 -4.10
C ILE A 19 5.04 -3.50 -3.88
N ASP A 20 3.96 -3.43 -3.10
CA ASP A 20 3.08 -4.55 -2.82
C ASP A 20 1.79 -4.42 -3.63
N LYS A 21 1.52 -5.35 -4.56
CA LYS A 21 0.27 -5.39 -5.34
C LYS A 21 -0.91 -5.98 -4.57
N VAL A 22 -0.61 -6.79 -3.56
CA VAL A 22 -1.56 -7.49 -2.68
C VAL A 22 -1.07 -7.26 -1.26
N SER A 23 -1.98 -7.06 -0.32
CA SER A 23 -1.60 -6.83 1.07
C SER A 23 -0.89 -8.05 1.67
N ARG A 24 0.00 -7.80 2.63
CA ARG A 24 0.71 -8.83 3.39
C ARG A 24 0.61 -8.55 4.88
N LYS A 25 0.89 -9.56 5.70
CA LYS A 25 0.91 -9.39 7.16
C LYS A 25 2.09 -8.51 7.59
N GLY A 26 1.78 -7.47 8.34
CA GLY A 26 2.71 -6.51 8.92
C GLY A 26 2.81 -6.63 10.43
N ALA A 27 3.36 -5.58 11.05
CA ALA A 27 3.39 -5.45 12.51
C ALA A 27 1.97 -5.43 13.08
N GLU A 28 1.84 -5.84 14.35
CA GLU A 28 0.55 -5.86 15.07
C GLU A 28 -0.58 -6.64 14.36
N ASN A 29 -0.22 -7.64 13.53
CA ASN A 29 -1.14 -8.45 12.72
C ASN A 29 -1.97 -7.68 11.68
N LEU A 30 -1.61 -6.42 11.42
CA LEU A 30 -2.25 -5.59 10.41
C LEU A 30 -1.96 -6.11 9.00
N ASN A 31 -2.89 -5.86 8.08
CA ASN A 31 -2.63 -6.02 6.66
C ASN A 31 -1.96 -4.74 6.17
N ILE A 32 -0.81 -4.86 5.51
CA ILE A 32 -0.01 -3.74 5.04
C ILE A 32 0.33 -3.86 3.56
N GLY A 33 0.63 -2.74 2.93
CA GLY A 33 1.22 -2.67 1.61
C GLY A 33 1.99 -1.37 1.40
N PHE A 34 3.08 -1.43 0.64
CA PHE A 34 3.94 -0.29 0.38
C PHE A 34 3.72 0.32 -1.01
N LEU A 35 3.77 1.66 -1.05
CA LEU A 35 3.89 2.43 -2.28
C LEU A 35 5.36 2.65 -2.63
N HIS A 36 5.68 2.67 -3.91
CA HIS A 36 7.06 2.86 -4.36
C HIS A 36 7.47 4.34 -4.22
N PRO A 37 8.63 4.68 -3.61
CA PRO A 37 9.11 6.06 -3.39
C PRO A 37 9.08 6.96 -4.62
N LYS A 38 9.34 6.40 -5.81
CA LYS A 38 9.22 7.09 -7.11
C LYS A 38 7.83 7.73 -7.36
N SER A 39 6.77 7.17 -6.80
CA SER A 39 5.41 7.70 -6.91
C SER A 39 4.98 8.50 -5.69
N THR A 40 5.82 8.59 -4.66
CA THR A 40 5.56 9.24 -3.37
C THR A 40 6.70 10.21 -3.00
N PHE A 41 7.27 10.89 -3.99
CA PHE A 41 8.28 11.95 -3.82
C PHE A 41 9.49 11.56 -2.97
N GLY A 42 9.97 10.32 -3.11
CA GLY A 42 11.12 9.80 -2.38
C GLY A 42 10.81 9.24 -0.99
N VAL A 43 9.55 9.25 -0.56
CA VAL A 43 9.14 8.71 0.75
C VAL A 43 8.61 7.29 0.59
N LEU A 44 9.12 6.33 1.36
CA LEU A 44 8.50 5.02 1.44
C LEU A 44 7.20 5.13 2.27
N THR A 45 6.06 4.92 1.63
CA THR A 45 4.75 5.09 2.27
C THR A 45 4.09 3.73 2.50
N GLU A 46 3.72 3.46 3.75
CA GLU A 46 2.94 2.29 4.16
C GLU A 46 1.45 2.62 4.17
N ILE A 47 0.64 1.70 3.70
CA ILE A 47 -0.81 1.68 3.91
C ILE A 47 -1.14 0.47 4.75
N CYS A 48 -1.90 0.68 5.82
CA CYS A 48 -2.29 -0.37 6.76
C CYS A 48 -3.80 -0.36 7.04
N SER A 49 -4.33 -1.55 7.30
CA SER A 49 -5.68 -1.81 7.82
C SER A 49 -5.63 -2.90 8.89
N LYS A 50 -6.61 -2.92 9.78
CA LYS A 50 -6.87 -4.12 10.59
C LYS A 50 -7.27 -5.31 9.71
#